data_AF-A0A9N9J837-F1
#
_entry.id   AF-A0A9N9J837-F1
#
_cell.length_a   1.000
_cell.length_b   1.000
_cell.length_c   1.000
_cell.angle_alpha   90.00
_cell.angle_beta   90.00
_cell.angle_gamma   90.00
#
_symmetry.space_group_name_H-M   'P 1'
#
loop_
_entity.id
_entity.type
_entity.pdbx_description
1 polymer ?
#
loop_
_entity_poly.entity_id
_entity_poly.type
_entity_poly.pdbx_seq_one_letter_code
_entity_poly.pdbx_strand_id
1 'polypeptide(L)' 'NDIRDFMNGTMELAQRGEIWVLFDEINTCDHLGMLGHLIAHRIFNGKLIHPNIRIFAAYNPYRLRTKAQNGASWLTGYTQ' A
#
# COMPACT_ATOMS: atom_id res chain seq x y z
N ASN A 1 4.32 -10.48 10.73
CA ASN A 1 4.15 -10.72 9.28
C ASN A 1 4.90 -9.64 8.54
N ASP A 2 6.18 -9.87 8.27
CA ASP A 2 7.07 -8.90 7.65
C ASP A 2 6.89 -8.95 6.12
N ILE A 3 6.77 -7.80 5.46
CA ILE A 3 6.64 -7.68 4.00
C ILE A 3 7.82 -8.33 3.27
N ARG A 4 8.96 -8.46 3.95
CA ARG A 4 10.15 -9.16 3.46
C ARG A 4 9.90 -10.65 3.25
N ASP A 5 9.20 -11.31 4.15
CA ASP A 5 8.92 -12.75 4.06
C ASP A 5 7.98 -13.03 2.88
N PHE A 6 6.99 -12.16 2.68
CA PHE A 6 6.10 -12.21 1.52
C PHE A 6 6.88 -12.07 0.20
N MET A 7 7.79 -11.10 0.13
CA MET A 7 8.63 -10.91 -1.06
C MET A 7 9.57 -12.07 -1.31
N ASN A 8 10.17 -12.66 -0.27
CA ASN A 8 11.01 -13.85 -0.40
C ASN A 8 10.24 -15.03 -1.01
N GLY A 9 9.03 -15.31 -0.51
CA GLY A 9 8.18 -16.37 -1.07
C GLY A 9 7.77 -16.09 -2.53
N THR A 10 7.46 -14.83 -2.85
CA THR A 10 7.11 -14.41 -4.21
C THR A 10 8.27 -14.65 -5.18
N MET A 11 9.50 -14.36 -4.77
CA MET A 11 10.71 -14.58 -5.59
C MET A 11 10.95 -16.07 -5.89
N GLU A 12 10.66 -16.96 -4.94
CA GLU A 12 10.77 -18.41 -5.16
C GLU A 12 9.71 -18.90 -6.13
N LEU A 13 8.46 -18.48 -5.95
CA LEU A 13 7.36 -18.87 -6.83
C LEU A 13 7.56 -18.33 -8.26
N ALA A 14 8.18 -17.16 -8.42
CA ALA A 14 8.43 -16.53 -9.72
C ALA A 14 9.42 -17.29 -10.60
N GLN A 15 10.22 -18.19 -10.01
CA GLN A 15 11.07 -19.12 -10.77
C GLN A 15 10.24 -20.15 -11.53
N ARG A 16 9.03 -20.46 -11.06
CA ARG A 16 8.14 -21.49 -11.62
C ARG A 16 7.10 -20.91 -12.58
N GLY A 17 6.90 -19.60 -12.59
CA GLY A 17 5.90 -18.95 -13.45
C GLY A 17 5.79 -17.44 -13.25
N GLU A 18 4.85 -16.84 -13.96
CA GLU A 18 4.53 -15.41 -13.84
C GLU A 18 3.70 -15.15 -12.58
N ILE A 19 4.05 -14.09 -11.84
CA ILE A 19 3.38 -13.70 -10.62
C ILE A 19 3.01 -12.24 -10.66
N TRP A 20 1.78 -11.97 -10.22
CA TRP A 20 1.20 -10.66 -10.14
C TRP A 20 1.01 -10.32 -8.67
N VAL A 21 1.74 -9.31 -8.20
CA VAL A 21 1.71 -8.82 -6.82
C VAL A 21 0.94 -7.52 -6.79
N LEU A 22 -0.05 -7.42 -5.90
CA LEU A 22 -0.79 -6.19 -5.64
C LEU A 22 -0.50 -5.73 -4.20
N PHE A 23 0.07 -4.54 -4.07
CA PHE A 23 0.17 -3.83 -2.79
C PHE A 23 -0.97 -2.83 -2.70
N ASP A 24 -1.91 -3.06 -1.79
CA ASP A 24 -2.96 -2.09 -1.47
C ASP A 24 -2.54 -1.21 -0.29
N GLU A 25 -3.10 -0.01 -0.23
CA GLU A 25 -2.89 0.96 0.85
C GLU A 25 -1.41 1.20 1.21
N ILE A 26 -0.53 1.39 0.22
CA ILE A 26 0.92 1.46 0.48
C ILE A 26 1.33 2.58 1.45
N ASN A 27 0.47 3.59 1.59
CA ASN A 27 0.63 4.72 2.50
C ASN A 27 0.47 4.34 3.99
N THR A 28 -0.05 3.15 4.29
CA THR A 28 -0.18 2.62 5.67
C THR A 28 1.05 1.81 6.09
N CYS A 29 1.99 1.53 5.18
CA CYS A 29 3.19 0.76 5.47
C CYS A 29 4.37 1.66 5.86
N ASP A 30 5.02 1.37 6.99
CA ASP A 30 6.23 2.07 7.45
C ASP A 30 7.47 1.81 6.57
N HIS A 31 7.36 0.94 5.55
CA HIS A 31 8.44 0.55 4.65
C HIS A 31 8.33 1.18 3.25
N LEU A 32 7.70 2.36 3.14
CA LEU A 32 7.49 3.05 1.87
C LEU A 32 8.79 3.27 1.08
N GLY A 33 9.92 3.55 1.76
CA GLY A 33 11.22 3.70 1.09
C GLY A 33 11.72 2.41 0.42
N MET A 34 11.50 1.26 1.06
CA MET A 34 11.82 -0.04 0.48
C MET A 34 10.87 -0.37 -0.67
N LEU A 35 9.57 -0.11 -0.51
CA LEU A 35 8.56 -0.25 -1.58
C LEU A 35 8.88 0.64 -2.78
N GLY A 36 9.36 1.87 -2.55
CA GLY A 36 9.80 2.77 -3.60
C GLY A 36 10.97 2.20 -4.40
N HIS A 37 12.01 1.71 -3.73
CA HIS A 37 13.12 1.00 -4.39
C HIS A 37 12.65 -0.27 -5.13
N LEU A 38 11.70 -1.00 -4.55
CA LEU A 38 11.12 -2.20 -5.13
C LEU A 38 10.35 -1.91 -6.42
N ILE A 39 9.50 -0.88 -6.42
CA ILE A 39 8.61 -0.56 -7.54
C ILE A 39 9.38 0.20 -8.63
N ALA A 40 10.15 1.23 -8.25
CA ALA A 40 10.83 2.10 -9.22
C ALA A 40 12.07 1.45 -9.83
N HIS A 41 12.90 0.81 -9.00
CA HIS A 41 14.18 0.24 -9.44
C HIS A 41 14.14 -1.27 -9.65
N ARG A 42 13.03 -1.95 -9.28
CA ARG A 42 12.93 -3.41 -9.27
C ARG A 42 14.07 -4.07 -8.50
N ILE A 43 14.45 -3.48 -7.36
CA ILE A 43 15.50 -4.00 -6.47
C ILE A 43 14.89 -4.40 -5.13
N PHE A 44 15.18 -5.63 -4.70
CA PHE A 44 14.86 -6.15 -3.38
C PHE A 44 16.14 -6.64 -2.69
N ASN A 45 16.46 -6.10 -1.51
CA ASN A 45 17.68 -6.43 -0.75
C ASN A 45 18.97 -6.37 -1.60
N GLY A 46 19.08 -5.38 -2.48
CA GLY A 46 20.25 -5.19 -3.36
C GLY A 46 20.33 -6.14 -4.55
N LYS A 47 19.34 -7.01 -4.76
CA LYS A 47 19.22 -7.89 -5.94
C LYS A 47 18.09 -7.45 -6.84
N LEU A 48 18.25 -7.64 -8.15
CA LEU A 48 17.16 -7.40 -9.10
C LEU A 48 16.02 -8.41 -8.87
N ILE A 49 14.79 -7.93 -8.94
CA ILE A 49 13.58 -8.76 -8.89
C ILE A 49 13.49 -9.60 -10.16
N HIS A 50 12.98 -10.82 -10.03
CA HIS A 50 12.81 -11.73 -11.16
C HIS A 50 11.89 -11.09 -12.24
N PRO A 51 12.22 -11.19 -13.55
CA PRO A 51 11.44 -10.53 -14.61
C PRO A 51 9.97 -10.93 -14.61
N ASN A 52 9.67 -12.16 -14.19
CA ASN A 52 8.32 -12.73 -14.12
C ASN A 52 7.42 -12.12 -13.02
N ILE A 53 7.92 -11.20 -12.19
CA ILE A 53 7.13 -10.57 -11.13
C ILE A 53 6.61 -9.21 -11.62
N ARG A 54 5.30 -9.09 -11.77
CA ARG A 54 4.63 -7.82 -12.06
C ARG A 54 4.07 -7.25 -10.77
N ILE A 55 4.43 -6.00 -10.46
CA ILE A 55 4.02 -5.33 -9.23
C ILE A 55 3.02 -4.23 -9.58
N PHE A 56 1.89 -4.25 -8.89
CA PHE A 56 0.89 -3.19 -8.87
C PHE A 56 0.83 -2.63 -7.46
N ALA A 57 0.73 -1.32 -7.35
CA ALA A 57 0.62 -0.65 -6.07
C ALA A 57 -0.52 0.37 -6.12
N ALA A 58 -1.45 0.26 -5.18
CA ALA A 58 -2.53 1.22 -4.99
C ALA A 58 -2.15 2.18 -3.85
N TYR A 59 -2.31 3.46 -4.14
CA TYR A 59 -2.07 4.54 -3.19
C TYR A 59 -3.40 5.20 -2.85
N ASN A 60 -3.79 5.16 -1.58
CA ASN A 60 -5.00 5.83 -1.14
C ASN A 60 -4.75 7.34 -1.04
N PRO A 61 -5.58 8.19 -1.67
CA PRO A 61 -5.49 9.63 -1.51
C PRO A 61 -5.69 10.01 -0.05
N TYR A 62 -4.81 10.85 0.48
CA TYR A 62 -5.00 11.40 1.82
C TYR A 62 -6.23 12.29 1.85
N ARG A 63 -7.22 11.91 2.64
CA ARG A 63 -8.39 12.75 2.94
C ARG A 63 -8.15 13.47 4.25
N LEU A 64 -7.86 14.76 4.18
CA LEU A 64 -7.91 15.63 5.36
C LEU A 64 -9.31 15.50 5.97
N ARG A 65 -9.37 15.07 7.22
CA ARG A 65 -10.64 14.98 7.94
C ARG A 65 -11.08 16.41 8.21
N THR A 66 -12.00 16.94 7.39
CA THR A 66 -12.69 18.19 7.70
C THR A 66 -13.28 17.98 9.08
N LYS A 67 -12.88 18.81 10.08
CA LYS A 67 -13.49 18.74 11.41
C LYS A 67 -14.99 18.75 11.17
N ALA A 68 -15.68 17.70 11.59
CA ALA A 68 -17.12 17.76 11.71
C ALA A 68 -17.40 19.06 12.48
N GLN A 69 -18.23 19.93 11.93
CA GLN A 69 -18.69 21.11 12.65
C GLN A 69 -19.48 20.62 13.87
N ASN A 70 -18.73 20.28 14.92
CA ASN A 70 -19.27 20.02 16.24
C ASN A 70 -19.55 21.39 16.84
N GLY A 71 -20.74 21.89 16.58
CA GLY A 71 -21.27 23.11 17.16
C GLY A 71 -22.61 23.48 16.54
N ALA A 72 -23.71 22.96 17.12
CA ALA A 72 -25.06 23.51 17.02
C ALA A 72 -25.86 23.37 15.69
N SER A 73 -26.05 22.14 15.18
CA SER A 73 -27.14 21.86 14.21
C SER A 73 -28.18 20.84 14.71
N TRP A 74 -27.95 20.17 15.84
CA TRP A 74 -28.88 19.15 16.37
C TRP A 74 -29.99 19.67 17.29
N LEU A 75 -30.07 20.98 17.56
CA LEU A 75 -31.03 21.55 18.53
C LEU A 75 -32.06 22.54 17.95
N THR A 76 -32.12 22.78 16.64
CA THR A 76 -33.07 23.72 16.02
C THR A 76 -34.30 23.07 15.38
N GLY A 77 -34.52 21.78 15.61
CA GLY A 77 -35.62 21.01 14.98
C GLY A 77 -36.87 20.74 15.84
N TYR A 78 -36.85 21.06 17.14
CA TYR A 78 -37.97 20.75 18.06
C TYR A 78 -38.34 21.95 18.92
N THR A 79 -39.04 22.92 18.34
CA THR A 79 -39.95 23.83 19.05
C THR A 79 -41.00 24.32 18.06
N GLN A 80 -42.10 23.58 17.98
CA GLN A 80 -43.44 24.10 17.68
C GLN A 80 -44.40 23.50 18.71
#